data_AF-A0A525DB63-F1
#
_entry.id   AF-A0A525DB63-F1
#
_cell.length_a   1.000
_cell.length_b   1.000
_cell.length_c   1.000
_cell.angle_alpha   90.00
_cell.angle_beta   90.00
_cell.angle_gamma   90.00
#
_symmetry.space_group_name_H-M   'P 1'
#
loop_
_entity.id
_entity.type
_entity.pdbx_description
1 polymer ?
#
loop_
_entity_poly.entity_id
_entity_poly.type
_entity_poly.pdbx_seq_one_letter_code
_entity_poly.pdbx_strand_id
1 'polypeptide(L)'
;MTRINNSEICDGCGCNEVIFEDEGNEFCKDCHALLEVIKSKPALIRQLCKLTRTDLSLKSPQELVVNSPQEELPEVLDAVRYRTRDREMNTWYVSVSEIEGKPIEIFASTAFDRDQHLQSRISNLTTITRLISLILRHIFMGEVLTLEKALKQMRRSSRQTNDLPDMLASVLSNYRK
;
A
#
# COMPACT_ATOMS: atom_id res chain seq x y z
N MET A 1 11.81 -41.27 -8.42
CA MET A 1 12.75 -40.16 -8.16
C MET A 1 12.44 -39.06 -9.16
N THR A 2 11.76 -38.01 -8.71
CA THR A 2 11.51 -36.81 -9.52
C THR A 2 11.35 -35.65 -8.54
N ARG A 3 12.48 -34.98 -8.23
CA ARG A 3 12.47 -33.70 -7.52
C ARG A 3 12.05 -32.65 -8.55
N ILE A 4 10.81 -32.18 -8.45
CA ILE A 4 10.40 -30.95 -9.12
C ILE A 4 10.89 -29.83 -8.21
N ASN A 5 12.03 -29.22 -8.57
CA ASN A 5 12.51 -28.00 -7.93
C ASN A 5 11.60 -26.85 -8.40
N ASN A 6 10.49 -26.63 -7.70
CA ASN A 6 9.81 -25.33 -7.75
C ASN A 6 10.60 -24.43 -6.81
N SER A 7 11.59 -23.73 -7.36
CA SER A 7 12.28 -22.68 -6.64
C SER A 7 11.34 -21.48 -6.64
N GLU A 8 10.90 -21.08 -5.45
CA GLU A 8 9.96 -19.99 -5.21
C GLU A 8 10.71 -18.81 -4.56
N ILE A 9 10.16 -17.61 -4.72
CA ILE A 9 10.83 -16.38 -4.30
C ILE A 9 10.52 -16.15 -2.82
N CYS A 10 11.54 -16.03 -1.99
CA CYS A 10 11.40 -15.72 -0.57
C CYS A 10 10.87 -14.29 -0.36
N ASP A 11 9.77 -14.14 0.38
CA ASP A 11 9.17 -12.85 0.75
C ASP A 11 10.09 -11.99 1.63
N GLY A 12 11.01 -12.62 2.37
CA GLY A 12 11.92 -11.93 3.28
C GLY A 12 13.16 -11.30 2.61
N CYS A 13 13.78 -11.99 1.66
CA CYS A 13 15.04 -11.57 1.04
C CYS A 13 15.03 -11.52 -0.49
N GLY A 14 13.99 -12.04 -1.14
CA GLY A 14 13.87 -12.10 -2.60
C GLY A 14 14.73 -13.17 -3.28
N CYS A 15 15.43 -14.02 -2.53
CA CYS A 15 16.20 -15.13 -3.10
C CYS A 15 15.27 -16.21 -3.63
N ASN A 16 15.69 -16.84 -4.72
CA ASN A 16 14.97 -17.96 -5.32
C ASN A 16 15.50 -19.28 -4.74
N GLU A 17 14.74 -19.91 -3.85
CA GLU A 17 15.17 -21.10 -3.11
C GLU A 17 13.96 -21.99 -2.73
N VAL A 18 14.19 -23.05 -1.97
CA VAL A 18 13.12 -23.83 -1.35
C VAL A 18 12.56 -23.01 -0.19
N ILE A 19 11.25 -22.78 -0.23
CA ILE A 19 10.54 -21.94 0.72
C ILE A 19 9.85 -22.75 1.82
N PHE A 20 9.64 -22.08 2.96
CA PHE A 20 8.91 -22.55 4.12
C PHE A 20 7.74 -21.58 4.36
N GLU A 21 6.53 -22.12 4.53
CA GLU A 21 5.34 -21.31 4.79
C GLU A 21 5.19 -21.03 6.29
N ASP A 22 5.07 -19.75 6.66
CA ASP A 22 4.73 -19.33 8.02
C ASP A 22 3.78 -18.12 7.98
N GLU A 23 2.62 -18.26 8.64
CA GLU A 23 1.56 -17.24 8.70
C GLU A 23 1.12 -16.71 7.32
N GLY A 24 1.16 -17.55 6.29
CA GLY A 24 0.77 -17.21 4.91
C GLY A 24 1.83 -16.46 4.11
N ASN A 25 3.08 -16.41 4.59
CA ASN A 25 4.23 -15.88 3.85
C ASN A 25 5.25 -17.00 3.58
N GLU A 26 6.05 -16.84 2.53
CA GLU A 26 6.97 -17.83 2.01
C GLU A 26 8.43 -17.41 2.24
N PHE A 27 9.19 -18.18 3.05
CA PHE A 27 10.56 -17.81 3.44
C PHE A 27 11.60 -18.83 3.02
N CYS A 28 12.78 -18.40 2.55
CA CYS A 28 13.93 -19.29 2.44
C CYS A 28 14.41 -19.74 3.82
N LYS A 29 15.29 -20.74 3.85
CA LYS A 29 15.82 -21.32 5.10
C LYS A 29 16.42 -20.29 6.06
N ASP A 30 17.16 -19.32 5.53
CA ASP A 30 17.84 -18.31 6.35
C ASP A 30 16.85 -17.29 6.93
N CYS A 31 15.90 -16.83 6.11
CA CYS A 31 14.84 -15.93 6.56
C CYS A 31 13.92 -16.61 7.58
N HIS A 32 13.58 -17.87 7.36
CA HIS A 32 12.80 -18.65 8.30
C HIS A 32 13.54 -18.86 9.63
N ALA A 33 14.85 -19.14 9.59
CA ALA A 33 15.66 -19.24 10.81
C ALA A 33 15.70 -17.92 11.59
N LEU A 34 15.79 -16.78 10.88
CA LEU A 34 15.74 -15.46 11.51
C LEU A 34 14.36 -15.18 12.12
N LEU A 35 13.29 -15.53 11.42
CA LEU A 35 11.90 -15.41 11.89
C LEU A 35 11.68 -16.15 13.21
N GLU A 36 12.15 -17.40 13.29
CA GLU A 36 12.09 -18.20 14.52
C GLU A 36 12.82 -17.55 15.70
N VAL A 37 13.98 -16.92 15.45
CA VAL A 37 14.70 -16.18 16.49
C VAL A 37 13.93 -14.93 16.92
N ILE A 38 13.29 -14.23 15.98
CA ILE A 38 12.46 -13.05 16.29
C ILE A 38 11.25 -13.46 17.15
N LYS A 39 10.55 -14.56 16.80
CA LYS A 39 9.40 -15.07 17.56
C LYS A 39 9.80 -15.58 18.95
N SER A 40 10.90 -16.33 19.05
CA SER A 40 11.32 -16.96 20.30
C SER A 40 12.09 -16.04 21.26
N LYS A 41 12.84 -15.05 20.74
CA LYS A 41 13.76 -14.21 21.54
C LYS A 41 13.68 -12.72 21.17
N PRO A 42 12.50 -12.08 21.23
CA PRO A 42 12.34 -10.68 20.85
C PRO A 42 13.19 -9.72 21.69
N ALA A 43 13.42 -10.02 22.97
CA ALA A 43 14.25 -9.21 23.86
C ALA A 43 15.72 -9.17 23.44
N LEU A 44 16.26 -10.30 22.96
CA LEU A 44 17.64 -10.39 22.46
C LEU A 44 17.82 -9.54 21.21
N ILE A 45 16.86 -9.60 20.28
CA ILE A 45 16.88 -8.76 19.08
C ILE A 45 16.86 -7.28 19.47
N ARG A 46 15.94 -6.85 20.35
CA ARG A 46 15.92 -5.46 20.85
C ARG A 46 17.26 -5.02 21.44
N GLN A 47 17.95 -5.89 22.16
CA GLN A 47 19.27 -5.60 22.72
C GLN A 47 20.34 -5.47 21.64
N LEU A 48 20.37 -6.37 20.66
CA LEU A 48 21.30 -6.30 19.53
C LEU A 48 21.12 -5.00 18.75
N CYS A 49 19.87 -4.61 18.46
CA CYS A 49 19.54 -3.36 17.78
C CYS A 49 20.09 -2.13 18.51
N LYS A 50 19.96 -2.08 19.84
CA LYS A 50 20.55 -1.02 20.67
C LYS A 50 22.07 -0.97 20.56
N LEU A 51 22.73 -2.12 20.56
CA LEU A 51 24.18 -2.22 20.48
C LEU A 51 24.73 -1.85 19.10
N THR A 52 24.00 -2.19 18.03
CA THR A 52 24.39 -1.91 16.64
C THR A 52 23.91 -0.55 16.14
N ARG A 53 23.20 0.22 16.97
CA ARG A 53 22.54 1.49 16.60
C ARG A 53 21.64 1.34 15.36
N THR A 54 21.02 0.17 15.23
CA THR A 54 20.08 -0.15 14.15
C THR A 54 18.68 -0.02 14.70
N ASP A 55 17.85 0.85 14.11
CA ASP A 55 16.46 1.01 14.56
C ASP A 55 15.57 -0.05 13.90
N LEU A 56 15.55 -1.25 14.48
CA LEU A 56 14.50 -2.24 14.24
C LEU A 56 13.45 -2.02 15.32
N SER A 57 12.60 -1.01 15.15
CA SER A 57 11.46 -0.78 16.03
C SER A 57 10.44 -1.91 15.87
N LEU A 58 10.75 -3.07 16.46
CA LEU A 58 9.86 -4.20 16.70
C LEU A 58 8.90 -3.78 17.82
N LYS A 59 7.94 -2.91 17.46
CA LYS A 59 6.69 -2.83 18.20
C LYS A 59 6.05 -4.21 18.08
N SER A 60 5.84 -4.87 19.21
CA SER A 60 5.20 -6.18 19.25
C SER A 60 3.85 -6.11 18.54
N PRO A 61 3.43 -7.16 17.80
CA PRO A 61 2.10 -7.20 17.18
C PRO A 61 0.95 -6.99 18.18
N GLN A 62 1.19 -7.21 19.47
CA GLN A 62 0.22 -7.03 20.55
C GLN A 62 0.17 -5.61 21.14
N GLU A 63 1.16 -4.74 20.87
CA GLU A 63 1.14 -3.32 21.30
C GLU A 63 0.86 -2.34 20.16
N LEU A 64 0.78 -2.82 18.90
CA LEU A 64 0.39 -1.99 17.74
C LEU A 64 -1.11 -1.68 17.67
N VAL A 65 -1.94 -2.31 18.51
CA VAL A 65 -3.41 -2.09 18.52
C VAL A 65 -3.84 -1.10 19.60
N VAL A 66 -2.96 -0.71 20.53
CA VAL A 66 -3.34 0.20 21.62
C VAL A 66 -2.18 1.16 21.90
N ASN A 67 -2.23 2.37 21.32
CA ASN A 67 -1.41 3.56 21.67
C ASN A 67 -0.18 3.91 20.82
N SER A 68 -0.13 3.60 19.51
CA SER A 68 0.18 4.73 18.61
C SER A 68 -1.16 5.39 18.34
N PRO A 69 -1.33 6.72 18.53
CA PRO A 69 -2.44 7.36 17.86
C PRO A 69 -2.28 6.95 16.41
N GLN A 70 -3.26 6.23 15.84
CA GLN A 70 -3.45 6.38 14.41
C GLN A 70 -3.49 7.89 14.25
N GLU A 71 -2.48 8.47 13.61
CA GLU A 71 -2.54 9.87 13.23
C GLU A 71 -3.73 9.93 12.30
N GLU A 72 -4.89 10.19 12.89
CA GLU A 72 -6.12 10.37 12.18
C GLU A 72 -5.85 11.55 11.27
N LEU A 73 -6.06 11.32 9.98
CA LEU A 73 -5.94 12.41 9.03
C LEU A 73 -6.87 13.54 9.51
N PRO A 74 -6.33 14.76 9.68
CA PRO A 74 -7.16 15.93 9.90
C PRO A 74 -8.27 16.00 8.86
N GLU A 75 -9.44 16.49 9.26
CA GLU A 75 -10.57 16.65 8.34
C GLU A 75 -10.22 17.57 7.16
N VAL A 76 -9.30 18.51 7.38
CA VAL A 76 -8.79 19.44 6.37
C VAL A 76 -7.28 19.35 6.32
N LEU A 77 -6.76 19.14 5.11
CA LEU A 77 -5.32 19.13 4.83
C LEU A 77 -4.99 20.27 3.87
N ASP A 78 -3.87 20.92 4.15
CA ASP A 78 -3.26 21.81 3.17
C ASP A 78 -2.76 20.99 1.97
N ALA A 79 -3.00 21.52 0.78
CA ALA A 79 -2.59 20.88 -0.46
C ALA A 79 -1.87 21.86 -1.38
N VAL A 80 -0.74 21.41 -1.93
CA VAL A 80 -0.03 22.14 -2.97
C VAL A 80 -0.59 21.72 -4.33
N ARG A 81 -1.05 22.71 -5.12
CA ARG A 81 -1.61 22.48 -6.45
C ARG A 81 -0.57 22.72 -7.53
N TYR A 82 -0.18 21.66 -8.21
CA TYR A 82 0.71 21.67 -9.36
C TYR A 82 -0.10 21.73 -10.65
N ARG A 83 0.31 22.61 -11.58
CA ARG A 83 -0.24 22.67 -12.93
C ARG A 83 0.73 21.99 -13.89
N THR A 84 0.25 21.02 -14.67
CA THR A 84 1.03 20.30 -15.67
C THR A 84 0.27 20.15 -16.98
N ARG A 85 0.93 19.58 -18.00
CA ARG A 85 0.33 19.29 -19.31
C ARG A 85 0.62 17.85 -19.72
N ASP A 86 -0.34 17.20 -20.38
CA ASP A 86 -0.13 15.87 -20.97
C ASP A 86 0.50 15.96 -22.37
N ARG A 87 0.62 14.81 -23.04
CA ARG A 87 1.19 14.69 -24.40
C ARG A 87 0.36 15.42 -25.46
N GLU A 88 -0.94 15.61 -25.22
CA GLU A 88 -1.87 16.33 -26.09
C GLU A 88 -1.97 17.82 -25.71
N MET A 89 -1.11 18.29 -24.79
CA MET A 89 -1.09 19.66 -24.28
C MET A 89 -2.34 20.04 -23.46
N ASN A 90 -3.16 19.08 -23.05
CA ASN A 90 -4.27 19.34 -22.14
C ASN A 90 -3.72 19.76 -20.78
N THR A 91 -4.34 20.77 -20.16
CA THR A 91 -3.92 21.23 -18.83
C THR A 91 -4.49 20.33 -17.74
N TRP A 92 -3.61 19.83 -16.89
CA TRP A 92 -3.92 19.03 -15.72
C TRP A 92 -3.54 19.77 -14.45
N TYR A 93 -4.31 19.55 -13.39
CA TYR A 93 -4.03 20.04 -12.06
C TYR A 93 -3.90 18.86 -11.11
N VAL A 94 -2.78 18.79 -10.41
CA VAL A 94 -2.51 17.76 -9.39
C VAL A 94 -2.38 18.46 -8.05
N SER A 95 -3.29 18.18 -7.13
CA SER A 95 -3.21 18.64 -5.75
C SER A 95 -2.58 17.54 -4.90
N VAL A 96 -1.55 17.89 -4.13
CA VAL A 96 -0.86 16.97 -3.21
C VAL A 96 -1.07 17.49 -1.79
N SER A 97 -1.75 16.71 -0.96
CA SER A 97 -1.90 17.01 0.46
C SER A 97 -0.70 16.46 1.23
N GLU A 98 -0.18 17.25 2.16
CA GLU A 98 1.04 16.94 2.90
C GLU A 98 0.85 17.03 4.41
N ILE A 99 1.52 16.15 5.16
CA ILE A 99 1.69 16.25 6.61
C ILE A 99 3.19 16.27 6.88
N GLU A 100 3.68 17.32 7.56
CA GLU A 100 5.10 17.50 7.88
C GLU A 100 6.02 17.36 6.64
N GLY A 101 5.57 17.84 5.48
CA GLY A 101 6.30 17.75 4.20
C GLY A 101 6.29 16.37 3.54
N LYS A 102 5.54 15.41 4.08
CA LYS A 102 5.35 14.07 3.49
C LYS A 102 4.03 14.03 2.69
N PRO A 103 4.03 13.56 1.44
CA PRO A 103 2.82 13.47 0.64
C PRO A 103 1.96 12.30 1.12
N ILE A 104 0.67 12.56 1.37
CA ILE A 104 -0.26 11.57 1.92
C ILE A 104 -1.49 11.34 1.06
N GLU A 105 -1.97 12.36 0.35
CA GLU A 105 -3.07 12.23 -0.60
C GLU A 105 -2.78 13.00 -1.87
N ILE A 106 -3.23 12.45 -3.00
CA ILE A 106 -3.16 13.13 -4.28
C ILE A 106 -4.53 13.15 -4.95
N PHE A 107 -4.82 14.26 -5.61
CA PHE A 107 -6.01 14.43 -6.44
C PHE A 107 -5.59 15.03 -7.77
N ALA A 108 -6.16 14.51 -8.86
CA ALA A 108 -5.93 15.04 -10.19
C ALA A 108 -7.25 15.48 -10.81
N SER A 109 -7.26 16.64 -11.45
CA SER A 109 -8.40 17.17 -12.18
C SER A 109 -7.95 17.83 -13.49
N THR A 110 -8.89 17.99 -14.41
CA THR A 110 -8.68 18.64 -15.70
C THR A 110 -9.79 19.66 -15.94
N ALA A 111 -9.55 20.62 -16.83
CA ALA A 111 -10.52 21.67 -17.16
C ALA A 111 -11.76 21.14 -17.93
N PHE A 112 -11.71 19.91 -18.43
CA PHE A 112 -12.73 19.30 -19.28
C PHE A 112 -13.82 18.49 -18.53
N ASP A 113 -14.07 18.80 -17.25
CA ASP A 113 -14.96 18.01 -16.37
C ASP A 113 -16.45 17.94 -16.79
N ARG A 114 -16.85 18.61 -17.87
CA ARG A 114 -18.25 18.71 -18.33
C ARG A 114 -18.65 17.81 -19.50
N ASP A 115 -17.73 17.02 -20.05
CA ASP A 115 -18.05 16.14 -21.19
C ASP A 115 -18.51 14.75 -20.71
N GLN A 116 -19.66 14.25 -21.19
CA GLN A 116 -20.20 12.95 -20.77
C GLN A 116 -19.28 11.79 -21.15
N HIS A 117 -18.57 11.87 -22.28
CA HIS A 117 -17.58 10.87 -22.70
C HIS A 117 -16.34 10.81 -21.79
N LEU A 118 -16.10 11.84 -20.98
CA LEU A 118 -14.97 11.91 -20.05
C LEU A 118 -15.25 11.23 -18.70
N GLN A 119 -16.49 10.84 -18.38
CA GLN A 119 -16.83 10.23 -17.09
C GLN A 119 -16.07 8.93 -16.79
N SER A 120 -15.92 8.04 -17.78
CA SER A 120 -15.12 6.81 -17.62
C SER A 120 -13.63 7.10 -17.46
N ARG A 121 -13.11 8.15 -18.13
CA ARG A 121 -11.71 8.57 -17.95
C ARG A 121 -11.49 9.17 -16.56
N ILE A 122 -12.48 9.90 -16.05
CA ILE A 122 -12.46 10.49 -14.71
C ILE A 122 -12.54 9.41 -13.63
N SER A 123 -13.37 8.36 -13.78
CA SER A 123 -13.42 7.27 -12.81
C SER A 123 -12.11 6.48 -12.74
N ASN A 124 -11.47 6.24 -13.89
CA ASN A 124 -10.13 5.64 -13.95
C ASN A 124 -9.07 6.50 -13.25
N LEU A 125 -9.04 7.80 -13.55
CA LEU A 125 -8.11 8.74 -12.91
C LEU A 125 -8.34 8.83 -11.39
N THR A 126 -9.60 8.92 -10.96
CA THR A 126 -9.99 8.91 -9.54
C THR A 126 -9.50 7.64 -8.87
N THR A 127 -9.62 6.49 -9.54
CA THR A 127 -9.15 5.20 -9.01
C THR A 127 -7.65 5.20 -8.82
N ILE A 128 -6.87 5.62 -9.82
CA ILE A 128 -5.41 5.69 -9.76
C ILE A 128 -4.98 6.61 -8.61
N THR A 129 -5.55 7.82 -8.52
CA THR A 129 -5.18 8.80 -7.49
C THR A 129 -5.55 8.32 -6.08
N ARG A 130 -6.70 7.67 -5.89
CA ARG A 130 -7.08 7.08 -4.59
C ARG A 130 -6.20 5.91 -4.18
N LEU A 131 -5.79 5.04 -5.12
CA LEU A 131 -4.90 3.93 -4.85
C LEU A 131 -3.48 4.41 -4.54
N ILE A 132 -2.96 5.40 -5.27
CA ILE A 132 -1.67 6.03 -4.94
C ILE A 132 -1.74 6.68 -3.56
N SER A 133 -2.81 7.39 -3.21
CA SER A 133 -3.00 7.96 -1.87
C SER A 133 -2.96 6.87 -0.79
N LEU A 134 -3.56 5.71 -1.04
CA LEU A 134 -3.50 4.57 -0.12
C LEU A 134 -2.06 4.04 0.06
N ILE A 135 -1.29 3.98 -1.02
CA ILE A 135 0.14 3.59 -1.00
C ILE A 135 0.99 4.63 -0.26
N LEU A 136 0.74 5.93 -0.50
CA LEU A 136 1.46 7.02 0.17
C LEU A 136 1.22 7.01 1.67
N ARG A 137 -0.03 6.84 2.13
CA ARG A 137 -0.32 6.67 3.56
C ARG A 137 0.34 5.43 4.16
N HIS A 138 0.43 4.33 3.41
CA HIS A 138 1.18 3.17 3.87
C HIS A 138 2.67 3.48 4.06
N ILE A 139 3.30 4.13 3.07
CA ILE A 139 4.73 4.47 3.10
C ILE A 139 5.05 5.49 4.19
N PHE A 140 4.27 6.56 4.31
CA PHE A 140 4.63 7.73 5.12
C PHE A 140 3.98 7.79 6.49
N MET A 141 2.82 7.13 6.67
CA MET A 141 2.06 7.10 7.93
C MET A 141 2.03 5.70 8.56
N GLY A 142 2.59 4.67 7.90
CA GLY A 142 2.53 3.29 8.37
C GLY A 142 1.12 2.70 8.34
N GLU A 143 0.18 3.29 7.58
CA GLU A 143 -1.16 2.75 7.45
C GLU A 143 -1.10 1.34 6.83
N VAL A 144 -1.68 0.31 7.46
CA VAL A 144 -1.70 -1.04 6.86
C VAL A 144 -2.46 -1.01 5.53
N LEU A 145 -1.78 -1.41 4.46
CA LEU A 145 -2.36 -1.57 3.13
C LEU A 145 -2.98 -2.97 3.02
N THR A 146 -4.32 -3.04 2.96
CA THR A 146 -5.04 -4.31 2.82
C THR A 146 -5.87 -4.35 1.53
N LEU A 147 -6.20 -5.56 1.10
CA LEU A 147 -7.11 -5.78 -0.02
C LEU A 147 -8.47 -5.12 0.23
N GLU A 148 -9.03 -5.14 1.45
CA GLU A 148 -10.31 -4.47 1.71
C GLU A 148 -10.24 -2.97 1.50
N LYS A 149 -9.13 -2.32 1.92
CA LYS A 149 -8.95 -0.89 1.71
C LYS A 149 -8.82 -0.55 0.24
N ALA A 150 -8.06 -1.33 -0.53
CA ALA A 150 -7.95 -1.16 -1.97
C ALA A 150 -9.32 -1.31 -2.66
N LEU A 151 -10.06 -2.37 -2.35
CA LEU A 151 -11.43 -2.61 -2.84
C LEU A 151 -12.37 -1.46 -2.49
N LYS A 152 -12.29 -0.93 -1.27
CA LYS A 152 -13.10 0.22 -0.83
C LYS A 152 -12.79 1.47 -1.65
N GLN A 153 -11.52 1.74 -1.97
CA GLN A 153 -11.15 2.90 -2.81
C GLN A 153 -11.57 2.70 -4.26
N MET A 154 -11.46 1.49 -4.83
CA MET A 154 -11.95 1.18 -6.19
C MET A 154 -13.46 1.39 -6.30
N ARG A 155 -14.25 0.83 -5.37
CA ARG A 155 -15.71 1.02 -5.34
C ARG A 155 -16.11 2.49 -5.18
N ARG A 156 -15.39 3.26 -4.36
CA ARG A 156 -15.61 4.72 -4.20
C ARG A 156 -15.25 5.55 -5.43
N SER A 157 -14.46 4.99 -6.35
CA SER A 157 -14.06 5.66 -7.58
C SER A 157 -14.96 5.33 -8.76
N SER A 158 -15.71 4.23 -8.67
CA SER A 158 -16.73 3.88 -9.64
C SER A 158 -17.82 4.96 -9.70
N ARG A 159 -18.22 5.31 -10.91
CA ARG A 159 -19.31 6.27 -11.18
C ARG A 159 -20.51 5.63 -11.84
N GLN A 160 -20.36 4.41 -12.36
CA GLN A 160 -21.41 3.65 -13.04
C GLN A 160 -21.13 2.15 -12.96
N THR A 161 -22.18 1.33 -12.99
CA THR A 161 -22.05 -0.13 -13.04
C THR A 161 -21.23 -0.57 -14.25
N ASN A 162 -20.36 -1.57 -14.06
CA ASN A 162 -19.47 -2.11 -15.08
C ASN A 162 -18.44 -1.11 -15.65
N ASP A 163 -18.13 0.00 -14.96
CA ASP A 163 -16.90 0.71 -15.24
C ASP A 163 -15.67 -0.07 -14.74
N LEU A 164 -14.48 0.29 -15.22
CA LEU A 164 -13.26 -0.42 -14.87
C LEU A 164 -13.04 -0.53 -13.35
N PRO A 165 -13.25 0.52 -12.54
CA PRO A 165 -13.13 0.41 -11.08
C PRO A 165 -14.10 -0.61 -10.46
N ASP A 166 -15.35 -0.64 -10.92
CA ASP A 166 -16.35 -1.63 -10.50
C ASP A 166 -15.95 -3.06 -10.90
N MET A 167 -15.55 -3.26 -12.17
CA MET A 167 -15.09 -4.56 -12.67
C MET A 167 -13.87 -5.08 -11.90
N LEU A 168 -12.87 -4.22 -11.65
CA LEU A 168 -11.69 -4.58 -10.86
C LEU A 168 -12.08 -4.94 -9.43
N ALA A 169 -12.92 -4.13 -8.79
CA ALA A 169 -13.39 -4.41 -7.44
C ALA A 169 -14.15 -5.75 -7.37
N SER A 170 -14.96 -6.07 -8.38
CA SER A 170 -15.69 -7.33 -8.46
C SER A 170 -14.74 -8.52 -8.59
N VAL A 171 -13.82 -8.50 -9.56
CA VAL A 171 -12.86 -9.59 -9.79
C VAL A 171 -11.96 -9.81 -8.56
N LEU A 172 -11.41 -8.73 -8.00
CA LEU A 172 -10.50 -8.82 -6.87
C LEU A 172 -11.20 -9.22 -5.56
N SER A 173 -12.52 -9.00 -5.45
CA SER A 173 -13.28 -9.44 -4.27
C SER A 173 -13.26 -10.97 -4.09
N ASN A 174 -13.03 -11.72 -5.18
CA ASN A 174 -12.92 -13.18 -5.13
C ASN A 174 -11.67 -13.68 -4.39
N TYR A 175 -10.70 -12.80 -4.13
CA TYR A 175 -9.45 -13.12 -3.43
C TYR A 175 -9.48 -12.75 -1.94
N ARG A 176 -10.64 -12.34 -1.41
CA ARG A 176 -10.89 -12.22 0.03
C ARG A 176 -11.06 -13.61 0.63
N LYS A 177 -9.97 -14.34 0.82
CA LYS A 177 -9.97 -15.56 1.64
C LYS A 177 -9.83 -15.20 3.10
#